data_AF-A0A8T3LIL2-F1
#
_entry.id   AF-A0A8T3LIL2-F1
#
_cell.length_a   1.000
_cell.length_b   1.000
_cell.length_c   1.000
_cell.angle_alpha   90.00
_cell.angle_beta   90.00
_cell.angle_gamma   90.00
#
_symmetry.space_group_name_H-M   'P 1'
#
loop_
_entity.id
_entity.type
_entity.pdbx_description
1 polymer ?
#
loop_
_entity_poly.entity_id
_entity_poly.type
_entity_poly.pdbx_seq_one_letter_code
_entity_poly.pdbx_strand_id
1 'polypeptide(L)'
;QNDALGLYLDLLIQAIDTDTINAEDWQKGDRLKSVALLIAYLDKANFYVMEDSGAWEEDARLNTFSVALVTSGLERLSNLLSKKDSVFVSDLLREAKANELDEPLSTTRLNHLIDKGYERITLQLDLGGESPGYLEKDKHYREADAALLNVI
;
A
#
# COMPACT_ATOMS: atom_id res chain seq x y z
N GLN A 1 9.50 0.39 -5.92
CA GLN A 1 9.18 -0.91 -5.30
C GLN A 1 8.01 -0.66 -4.36
N ASN A 2 7.04 -1.56 -4.30
CA ASN A 2 5.77 -1.33 -3.62
C ASN A 2 5.92 -1.42 -2.09
N ASP A 3 6.88 -2.18 -1.58
CA ASP A 3 7.28 -2.18 -0.17
C ASP A 3 7.60 -0.76 0.35
N ALA A 4 8.47 -0.02 -0.33
CA ALA A 4 8.85 1.34 0.06
C ALA A 4 7.66 2.32 -0.01
N LEU A 5 6.80 2.15 -1.02
CA LEU A 5 5.59 2.97 -1.16
C LEU A 5 4.55 2.66 -0.07
N GLY A 6 4.37 1.38 0.26
CA GLY A 6 3.51 0.93 1.35
C GLY A 6 4.01 1.43 2.71
N LEU A 7 5.31 1.30 2.98
CA LEU A 7 5.94 1.81 4.19
C LEU A 7 5.84 3.34 4.29
N TYR A 8 6.07 4.06 3.19
CA TYR A 8 5.89 5.51 3.14
C TYR A 8 4.46 5.91 3.50
N LEU A 9 3.46 5.24 2.91
CA LEU A 9 2.06 5.50 3.21
C LEU A 9 1.75 5.22 4.69
N ASP A 10 2.15 4.06 5.21
CA ASP A 10 1.90 3.69 6.61
C ASP A 10 2.48 4.72 7.60
N LEU A 11 3.76 5.07 7.41
CA LEU A 11 4.45 6.05 8.25
C LEU A 11 3.88 7.46 8.12
N LEU A 12 3.50 7.89 6.92
CA LEU A 12 2.88 9.18 6.71
C LEU A 12 1.56 9.29 7.47
N ILE A 13 0.70 8.29 7.34
CA ILE A 13 -0.60 8.26 8.03
C ILE A 13 -0.40 8.18 9.54
N GLN A 14 0.57 7.39 10.02
CA GLN A 14 0.93 7.37 11.44
C GLN A 14 1.42 8.73 11.94
N ALA A 15 2.26 9.43 11.17
CA ALA A 15 2.78 10.74 11.54
C ALA A 15 1.69 11.81 11.58
N ILE A 16 0.67 11.70 10.72
CA ILE A 16 -0.54 12.55 10.78
C ILE A 16 -1.38 12.20 12.01
N ASP A 17 -1.59 10.92 12.29
CA ASP A 17 -2.43 10.48 13.41
C ASP A 17 -1.82 10.78 14.79
N THR A 18 -0.50 11.00 14.83
CA THR A 18 0.27 11.33 16.04
C THR A 18 0.64 12.82 16.13
N ASP A 19 0.08 13.66 15.25
CA ASP A 19 0.36 15.11 15.15
C ASP A 19 1.85 15.44 14.95
N THR A 20 2.65 14.49 14.45
CA THR A 20 4.06 14.71 14.10
C THR A 20 4.18 15.54 12.82
N ILE A 21 3.26 15.36 11.88
CA ILE A 21 3.08 16.18 10.69
C ILE A 21 1.75 16.93 10.85
N ASN A 22 1.72 18.22 10.54
CA ASN A 22 0.55 19.07 10.68
C ASN A 22 0.13 19.74 9.35
N ALA A 23 -0.92 20.57 9.40
CA ALA A 23 -1.48 21.25 8.24
C ALA A 23 -0.49 22.07 7.44
N GLU A 24 0.41 22.78 8.11
CA GLU A 24 1.44 23.57 7.41
C GLU A 24 2.38 22.66 6.63
N ASP A 25 2.58 21.41 7.04
CA ASP A 25 3.48 20.49 6.38
C ASP A 25 2.84 19.83 5.17
N TRP A 26 1.61 19.33 5.25
CA TRP A 26 0.98 18.70 4.08
C TRP A 26 0.47 19.72 3.05
N GLN A 27 0.20 20.97 3.43
CA GLN A 27 -0.21 22.03 2.49
C GLN A 27 0.95 22.66 1.71
N LYS A 28 2.22 22.34 2.04
CA LYS A 28 3.38 22.85 1.30
C LYS A 28 3.49 22.18 -0.08
N GLY A 29 3.37 22.98 -1.13
CA GLY A 29 3.54 22.53 -2.52
C GLY A 29 2.57 21.40 -2.88
N ASP A 30 3.03 20.41 -3.63
CA ASP A 30 2.19 19.33 -4.17
C ASP A 30 2.11 18.10 -3.25
N ARG A 31 2.32 18.25 -1.94
CA ARG A 31 2.40 17.10 -1.00
C ARG A 31 1.08 16.34 -0.91
N LEU A 32 -0.05 17.02 -0.67
CA LEU A 32 -1.38 16.37 -0.67
C LEU A 32 -1.70 15.71 -2.02
N LYS A 33 -1.39 16.39 -3.13
CA LYS A 33 -1.55 15.84 -4.47
C LYS A 33 -0.71 14.58 -4.67
N SER A 34 0.51 14.54 -4.14
CA SER A 34 1.39 13.38 -4.20
C SER A 34 0.81 12.18 -3.44
N VAL A 35 0.15 12.43 -2.30
CA VAL A 35 -0.58 11.37 -1.57
C VAL A 35 -1.74 10.85 -2.41
N ALA A 36 -2.57 11.71 -2.98
CA ALA A 36 -3.68 11.29 -3.84
C ALA A 36 -3.20 10.50 -5.07
N LEU A 37 -2.10 10.93 -5.70
CA LEU A 37 -1.46 10.24 -6.82
C LEU A 37 -0.91 8.86 -6.42
N LEU A 38 -0.36 8.74 -5.21
CA LEU A 38 0.12 7.46 -4.70
C LEU A 38 -1.03 6.45 -4.60
N ILE A 39 -2.17 6.84 -4.02
CA ILE A 39 -3.33 5.94 -3.90
C ILE A 39 -3.88 5.58 -5.29
N ALA A 40 -3.98 6.56 -6.18
CA ALA A 40 -4.39 6.31 -7.57
C ALA A 40 -3.41 5.39 -8.32
N TYR A 41 -2.10 5.51 -8.07
CA TYR A 41 -1.09 4.63 -8.63
C TYR A 41 -1.26 3.19 -8.14
N LEU A 42 -1.38 2.98 -6.82
CA LEU A 42 -1.55 1.64 -6.23
C LEU A 42 -2.80 0.95 -6.75
N ASP A 43 -3.87 1.72 -6.94
CA ASP A 43 -5.10 1.27 -7.57
C ASP A 43 -4.89 0.86 -9.04
N LYS A 44 -4.38 1.77 -9.88
CA LYS A 44 -4.21 1.52 -11.32
C LYS A 44 -3.18 0.44 -11.62
N ALA A 45 -2.13 0.35 -10.82
CA ALA A 45 -1.10 -0.66 -10.96
C ALA A 45 -1.60 -2.06 -10.53
N ASN A 46 -2.73 -2.14 -9.81
CA ASN A 46 -3.18 -3.35 -9.14
C ASN A 46 -2.04 -3.94 -8.30
N PHE A 47 -1.60 -3.20 -7.27
CA PHE A 47 -0.39 -3.53 -6.49
C PHE A 47 -0.32 -5.01 -6.05
N TYR A 48 -1.47 -5.64 -5.78
CA TYR A 48 -1.62 -7.04 -5.36
C TYR A 48 -1.32 -8.09 -6.45
N VAL A 49 -1.04 -7.69 -7.69
CA VAL A 49 -0.51 -8.55 -8.76
C VAL A 49 0.75 -7.99 -9.43
N MET A 50 1.27 -6.87 -8.94
CA MET A 50 2.42 -6.20 -9.53
C MET A 50 3.72 -6.79 -9.00
N GLU A 51 4.59 -7.26 -9.91
CA GLU A 51 5.94 -7.67 -9.56
C GLU A 51 6.82 -6.46 -9.23
N ASP A 52 7.67 -6.60 -8.23
CA ASP A 52 8.73 -5.66 -7.88
C ASP A 52 9.96 -6.41 -7.37
N SER A 53 11.07 -5.72 -7.14
CA SER A 53 12.30 -6.35 -6.64
C SER A 53 12.29 -6.60 -5.12
N GLY A 54 11.21 -6.24 -4.42
CA GLY A 54 11.08 -6.35 -2.97
C GLY A 54 12.16 -5.60 -2.18
N ALA A 55 12.20 -5.86 -0.87
CA ALA A 55 13.10 -5.20 0.08
C ALA A 55 14.58 -5.55 -0.10
N TRP A 56 14.86 -6.66 -0.78
CA TRP A 56 16.22 -7.16 -1.01
C TRP A 56 16.78 -6.75 -2.37
N GLU A 57 16.02 -5.97 -3.15
CA GLU A 57 16.38 -5.52 -4.51
C GLU A 57 16.80 -6.65 -5.45
N GLU A 58 16.13 -7.80 -5.32
CA GLU A 58 16.36 -9.00 -6.13
C GLU A 58 15.63 -8.93 -7.49
N ASP A 59 15.62 -10.03 -8.24
CA ASP A 59 14.79 -10.15 -9.43
C ASP A 59 13.33 -9.80 -9.14
N ALA A 60 12.69 -9.10 -10.07
CA ALA A 60 11.29 -8.70 -9.92
C ALA A 60 10.38 -9.94 -9.77
N ARG A 61 9.60 -9.97 -8.69
CA ARG A 61 8.66 -11.04 -8.35
C ARG A 61 7.45 -10.44 -7.65
N LEU A 62 6.39 -11.22 -7.54
CA LEU A 62 5.25 -10.84 -6.73
C LEU A 62 5.54 -11.09 -5.25
N ASN A 63 6.18 -10.11 -4.62
CA ASN A 63 6.63 -10.18 -3.23
C ASN A 63 5.47 -10.04 -2.23
N THR A 64 5.33 -11.03 -1.35
CA THR A 64 4.28 -11.06 -0.32
C THR A 64 4.47 -9.91 0.66
N PHE A 65 5.72 -9.63 1.03
CA PHE A 65 6.07 -8.52 1.90
C PHE A 65 5.67 -7.15 1.32
N SER A 66 5.95 -6.90 0.03
CA SER A 66 5.54 -5.66 -0.64
C SER A 66 4.03 -5.48 -0.65
N VAL A 67 3.29 -6.54 -0.96
CA VAL A 67 1.82 -6.54 -0.94
C VAL A 67 1.31 -6.25 0.47
N ALA A 68 1.87 -6.90 1.49
CA ALA A 68 1.47 -6.71 2.89
C ALA A 68 1.68 -5.28 3.39
N LEU A 69 2.81 -4.65 3.07
CA LEU A 69 3.07 -3.26 3.47
C LEU A 69 2.10 -2.27 2.82
N VAL A 70 1.79 -2.46 1.53
CA VAL A 70 0.78 -1.63 0.87
C VAL A 70 -0.60 -1.85 1.48
N THR A 71 -1.01 -3.09 1.72
CA THR A 71 -2.29 -3.43 2.35
C THR A 71 -2.43 -2.77 3.72
N SER A 72 -1.40 -2.87 4.57
CA SER A 72 -1.37 -2.21 5.88
C SER A 72 -1.51 -0.68 5.77
N GLY A 73 -0.76 -0.06 4.85
CA GLY A 73 -0.85 1.39 4.63
C GLY A 73 -2.25 1.83 4.17
N LEU A 74 -2.89 1.06 3.28
CA LEU A 74 -4.25 1.33 2.81
C LEU A 74 -5.29 1.12 3.92
N GLU A 75 -5.14 0.11 4.77
CA GLU A 75 -6.01 -0.08 5.94
C GLU A 75 -5.91 1.09 6.91
N ARG A 76 -4.68 1.55 7.20
CA ARG A 76 -4.47 2.71 8.07
C ARG A 76 -5.11 3.96 7.48
N LEU A 77 -4.97 4.18 6.17
CA LEU A 77 -5.63 5.27 5.47
C LEU A 77 -7.16 5.14 5.56
N SER A 78 -7.72 3.96 5.32
CA SER A 78 -9.17 3.71 5.42
C SER A 78 -9.69 4.03 6.82
N ASN A 79 -8.96 3.61 7.85
CA ASN A 79 -9.26 3.93 9.24
C ASN A 79 -9.20 5.44 9.51
N LEU A 80 -8.20 6.16 8.98
CA LEU A 80 -8.12 7.61 9.11
C LEU A 80 -9.28 8.32 8.40
N LEU A 81 -9.63 7.90 7.18
CA LEU A 81 -10.76 8.45 6.40
C LEU A 81 -12.11 8.27 7.09
N SER A 82 -12.24 7.25 7.96
CA SER A 82 -13.45 7.05 8.77
C SER A 82 -13.63 8.07 9.90
N LYS A 83 -12.57 8.83 10.26
CA LYS A 83 -12.61 9.84 11.32
C LYS A 83 -13.22 11.14 10.81
N LYS A 84 -14.43 11.47 11.30
CA LYS A 84 -15.24 12.61 10.82
C LYS A 84 -14.60 13.99 11.05
N ASP A 85 -13.72 14.12 12.04
CA ASP A 85 -13.16 15.42 12.45
C ASP A 85 -11.71 15.63 11.97
N SER A 86 -11.21 14.78 11.06
CA SER A 86 -9.84 14.91 10.56
C SER A 86 -9.72 16.03 9.51
N VAL A 87 -8.94 17.06 9.86
CA VAL A 87 -8.59 18.16 8.95
C VAL A 87 -7.80 17.64 7.74
N PHE A 88 -6.84 16.74 7.97
CA PHE A 88 -6.09 16.10 6.90
C PHE A 88 -7.00 15.39 5.89
N VAL A 89 -7.98 14.61 6.37
CA VAL A 89 -8.94 13.91 5.49
C VAL A 89 -9.72 14.89 4.63
N SER A 90 -10.22 15.96 5.24
CA SER A 90 -10.97 17.00 4.53
C SER A 90 -10.12 17.66 3.44
N ASP A 91 -8.87 17.99 3.75
CA ASP A 91 -7.93 18.59 2.82
C ASP A 91 -7.54 17.62 1.69
N LEU A 92 -7.23 16.36 2.01
CA LEU A 92 -6.88 15.32 1.04
C LEU A 92 -8.01 15.05 0.06
N LEU A 93 -9.24 14.89 0.55
CA LEU A 93 -10.41 14.65 -0.32
C LEU A 93 -10.71 15.85 -1.22
N ARG A 94 -10.52 17.07 -0.72
CA ARG A 94 -10.65 18.29 -1.52
C ARG A 94 -9.60 18.34 -2.63
N GLU A 95 -8.33 18.09 -2.31
CA GLU A 95 -7.23 18.06 -3.27
C GLU A 95 -7.43 16.96 -4.32
N ALA A 96 -7.79 15.76 -3.89
CA ALA A 96 -8.05 14.63 -4.77
C ALA A 96 -9.18 14.94 -5.76
N LYS A 97 -10.30 15.48 -5.28
CA LYS A 97 -11.43 15.87 -6.13
C LYS A 97 -11.05 16.96 -7.13
N ALA A 98 -10.26 17.94 -6.73
CA ALA A 98 -9.79 19.01 -7.62
C ALA A 98 -8.89 18.50 -8.77
N ASN A 99 -8.27 17.32 -8.59
CA ASN A 99 -7.39 16.69 -9.56
C ASN A 99 -7.99 15.42 -10.20
N GLU A 100 -9.27 15.12 -9.99
CA GLU A 100 -9.94 13.90 -10.51
C GLU A 100 -9.30 12.58 -10.00
N LEU A 101 -8.84 12.58 -8.75
CA LEU A 101 -8.18 11.46 -8.05
C LEU A 101 -9.01 10.93 -6.86
N ASP A 102 -10.30 11.27 -6.76
CA ASP A 102 -11.14 10.96 -5.60
C ASP A 102 -11.72 9.54 -5.60
N GLU A 103 -11.85 8.90 -6.76
CA GLU A 103 -12.41 7.53 -6.86
C GLU A 103 -11.59 6.48 -6.08
N PRO A 104 -10.24 6.44 -6.20
CA PRO A 104 -9.39 5.52 -5.43
C PRO A 104 -9.45 5.72 -3.92
N LEU A 105 -9.86 6.91 -3.45
CA LEU A 105 -10.01 7.26 -2.04
C LEU A 105 -11.41 6.96 -1.49
N SER A 106 -12.34 6.49 -2.33
CA SER A 106 -13.66 6.08 -1.86
C SER A 106 -13.56 4.86 -0.95
N THR A 107 -14.40 4.78 0.07
CA THR A 107 -14.45 3.64 1.00
C THR A 107 -14.63 2.32 0.26
N THR A 108 -15.49 2.29 -0.76
CA THR A 108 -15.71 1.09 -1.58
C THR A 108 -14.44 0.65 -2.30
N ARG A 109 -13.71 1.59 -2.93
CA ARG A 109 -12.51 1.25 -3.69
C ARG A 109 -11.36 0.86 -2.79
N LEU A 110 -11.14 1.59 -1.69
CA LEU A 110 -10.13 1.24 -0.69
C LEU A 110 -10.36 -0.14 -0.09
N ASN A 111 -11.58 -0.46 0.34
CA ASN A 111 -11.90 -1.78 0.89
C ASN A 111 -11.66 -2.88 -0.16
N HIS A 112 -12.04 -2.65 -1.41
CA HIS A 112 -11.74 -3.59 -2.49
C HIS A 112 -10.23 -3.85 -2.66
N LEU A 113 -9.41 -2.80 -2.61
CA LEU A 113 -7.95 -2.92 -2.70
C LEU A 113 -7.35 -3.65 -1.51
N ILE A 114 -7.85 -3.38 -0.30
CA ILE A 114 -7.46 -4.07 0.94
C ILE A 114 -7.80 -5.56 0.86
N ASP A 115 -9.03 -5.89 0.47
CA ASP A 115 -9.49 -7.28 0.30
C ASP A 115 -8.61 -8.02 -0.71
N LYS A 116 -8.31 -7.40 -1.86
CA LYS A 116 -7.42 -8.00 -2.87
C LYS A 116 -5.99 -8.19 -2.37
N GLY A 117 -5.51 -7.28 -1.55
CA GLY A 117 -4.24 -7.41 -0.82
C GLY A 117 -4.24 -8.65 0.08
N TYR A 118 -5.23 -8.79 0.94
CA TYR A 118 -5.35 -9.94 1.84
C TYR A 118 -5.56 -11.27 1.13
N GLU A 119 -6.37 -11.30 0.06
CA GLU A 119 -6.52 -12.48 -0.81
C GLU A 119 -5.15 -12.93 -1.34
N ARG A 120 -4.33 -11.98 -1.82
CA ARG A 120 -2.99 -12.27 -2.32
C ARG A 120 -2.04 -12.75 -1.22
N ILE A 121 -2.02 -12.08 -0.08
CA ILE A 121 -1.16 -12.44 1.06
C ILE A 121 -1.48 -13.87 1.51
N THR A 122 -2.76 -14.17 1.71
CA THR A 122 -3.21 -15.52 2.12
C THR A 122 -2.78 -16.58 1.12
N LEU A 123 -3.01 -16.35 -0.18
CA LEU A 123 -2.58 -17.27 -1.23
C LEU A 123 -1.07 -17.53 -1.21
N GLN A 124 -0.25 -16.49 -1.04
CA GLN A 124 1.20 -16.64 -1.03
C GLN A 124 1.68 -17.38 0.22
N LEU A 125 1.11 -17.09 1.39
CA LEU A 125 1.39 -17.81 2.63
C LEU A 125 1.06 -19.30 2.50
N ASP A 126 -0.10 -19.65 1.94
CA ASP A 126 -0.51 -21.04 1.70
C ASP A 126 0.42 -21.79 0.74
N LEU A 127 1.03 -21.07 -0.22
CA LEU A 127 1.96 -21.61 -1.20
C LEU A 127 3.41 -21.69 -0.70
N GLY A 128 3.74 -21.10 0.45
CA GLY A 128 5.09 -21.14 1.02
C GLY A 128 5.70 -19.80 1.41
N GLY A 129 4.93 -18.72 1.54
CA GLY A 129 5.42 -17.43 2.05
C GLY A 129 5.81 -16.44 0.97
N GLU A 130 7.10 -16.14 0.84
CA GLU A 130 7.58 -15.04 -0.01
C GLU A 130 7.82 -15.48 -1.47
N SER A 131 7.00 -14.96 -2.38
CA SER A 131 7.12 -15.19 -3.84
C SER A 131 7.12 -16.67 -4.29
N PRO A 132 6.32 -17.61 -3.71
CA PRO A 132 6.37 -19.03 -4.09
C PRO A 132 5.48 -19.37 -5.29
N GLY A 133 4.71 -18.41 -5.82
CA GLY A 133 3.68 -18.63 -6.86
C GLY A 133 4.18 -18.92 -8.28
N TYR A 134 5.46 -19.26 -8.46
CA TYR A 134 6.07 -19.54 -9.76
C TYR A 134 6.25 -21.05 -9.97
N LEU A 135 6.28 -21.50 -11.23
CA LEU A 135 6.55 -22.91 -11.55
C LEU A 135 8.02 -23.23 -11.31
N GLU A 136 8.37 -24.46 -10.89
CA GLU A 136 9.76 -24.89 -10.63
C GLU A 136 10.77 -24.59 -11.75
N LYS A 137 10.29 -24.49 -13.00
CA LYS A 137 11.12 -24.22 -14.18
C LYS A 137 11.27 -22.72 -14.49
N ASP A 138 10.53 -21.88 -13.78
CA ASP A 138 10.60 -20.43 -13.90
C ASP A 138 11.85 -19.90 -13.19
N LYS A 139 12.53 -18.92 -13.79
CA LYS A 139 13.71 -18.28 -13.19
C LYS A 139 13.39 -17.58 -11.85
N HIS A 140 12.14 -17.23 -11.61
CA HIS A 140 11.66 -16.59 -10.38
C HIS A 140 11.29 -17.60 -9.29
N TYR A 141 11.32 -18.90 -9.57
CA TYR A 141 11.03 -19.92 -8.56
C TYR A 141 12.08 -19.92 -7.45
N ARG A 142 11.61 -19.97 -6.20
CA ARG A 142 12.45 -20.25 -5.03
C ARG A 142 11.66 -21.05 -4.01
N GLU A 143 12.37 -21.84 -3.22
CA GLU A 143 11.80 -22.43 -2.01
C GLU A 143 11.53 -21.33 -0.98
N ALA A 144 10.53 -21.55 -0.14
CA ALA A 144 10.04 -20.64 0.89
C ALA A 144 11.18 -19.92 1.65
N ASP A 145 11.11 -18.58 1.73
CA ASP A 145 12.02 -17.80 2.56
C ASP A 145 11.58 -17.86 4.03
N ALA A 146 12.42 -18.50 4.85
CA ALA A 146 12.17 -18.71 6.27
C ALA A 146 12.00 -17.40 7.08
N ALA A 147 12.40 -16.25 6.52
CA ALA A 147 12.25 -14.96 7.19
C ALA A 147 10.78 -14.58 7.48
N LEU A 148 9.83 -15.06 6.67
CA LEU A 148 8.41 -14.71 6.82
C LEU A 148 7.69 -15.50 7.94
N LEU A 149 8.31 -16.56 8.46
CA LEU A 149 7.78 -17.32 9.61
C LEU A 149 7.72 -16.50 10.91
N ASN A 150 8.45 -15.38 10.98
CA ASN A 150 8.54 -14.53 12.17
C ASN A 150 7.69 -13.25 12.08
N VAL A 151 6.95 -13.03 10.98
CA VAL A 151 6.24 -11.76 10.72
C VAL A 151 4.71 -11.88 10.89
N ILE A 152 4.21 -13.05 11.31
CA ILE A 152 2.79 -13.30 11.61
C ILE A 152 2.55 -13.28 13.12
#